data_AF-A0A5R8MTR2-F1
#
_entry.id   AF-A0A5R8MTR2-F1
#
_cell.length_a   1.000
_cell.length_b   1.000
_cell.length_c   1.000
_cell.angle_alpha   90.00
_cell.angle_beta   90.00
_cell.angle_gamma   90.00
#
_symmetry.space_group_name_H-M   'P 1'
#
loop_
_entity.id
_entity.type
_entity.pdbx_description
1 polymer ?
#
loop_
_entity_poly.entity_id
_entity_poly.type
_entity_poly.pdbx_seq_one_letter_code
_entity_poly.pdbx_strand_id
1 'polypeptide(L)'
;MSPPVRLTEIDVPGDGRAAGQAYGEAARPLVLRHHELIVSGLGPAAARDRAMDFRVATEAVAPELAAEVDGVGEGAGLSAADGWILQLRAELTGWNTAAPECSSLAV
;
A
#
# COMPACT_ATOMS: atom_id res chain seq x y z
N MET A 1 21.87 5.43 19.25
CA MET A 1 20.63 6.22 19.18
C MET A 1 20.17 6.25 17.73
N SER A 2 18.99 5.73 17.43
CA SER A 2 18.39 5.95 16.10
C SER A 2 18.06 7.42 15.95
N PRO A 3 18.27 8.02 14.76
CA PRO A 3 17.85 9.40 14.51
C PRO A 3 16.33 9.55 14.69
N PRO A 4 15.82 10.74 15.05
CA PRO A 4 14.39 10.98 15.15
C PRO A 4 13.71 10.70 13.80
N VAL A 5 12.59 9.99 13.85
CA VAL A 5 11.74 9.77 12.66
C VAL A 5 11.18 11.12 12.23
N ARG A 6 11.42 11.51 10.98
CA ARG A 6 10.75 12.66 10.37
C ARG A 6 9.48 12.17 9.70
N LEU A 7 8.34 12.58 10.25
CA LEU A 7 7.05 12.39 9.60
C LEU A 7 6.93 13.40 8.46
N THR A 8 6.48 12.92 7.30
CA THR A 8 6.11 13.77 6.16
C THR A 8 4.61 13.92 6.20
N GLU A 9 4.14 15.16 6.26
CA GLU A 9 2.72 15.49 6.15
C GLU A 9 2.37 15.66 4.68
N ILE A 10 1.26 15.05 4.25
CA ILE A 10 0.77 15.12 2.88
C ILE A 10 -0.71 15.49 2.96
N ASP A 11 -1.04 16.67 2.44
CA ASP A 11 -2.43 17.07 2.25
C ASP A 11 -3.00 16.34 1.04
N VAL A 12 -4.04 15.53 1.26
CA VAL A 12 -4.68 14.73 0.22
C VAL A 12 -6.06 15.29 -0.06
N PRO A 13 -6.25 16.02 -1.18
CA PRO A 13 -7.56 16.52 -1.59
C PRO A 13 -8.44 15.41 -2.21
N GLY A 14 -9.75 15.57 -2.12
CA GLY A 14 -10.74 14.69 -2.75
C GLY A 14 -11.09 13.45 -1.92
N ASP A 15 -11.77 12.50 -2.55
CA ASP A 15 -12.19 11.21 -1.98
C ASP A 15 -11.92 10.06 -2.95
N GLY A 16 -12.00 8.83 -2.43
CA GLY A 16 -11.83 7.58 -3.19
C GLY A 16 -10.58 7.61 -4.08
N ARG A 17 -10.78 7.39 -5.38
CA ARG A 17 -9.68 7.37 -6.36
C ARG A 17 -8.89 8.66 -6.45
N ALA A 18 -9.56 9.82 -6.35
CA ALA A 18 -8.89 11.12 -6.48
C ALA A 18 -7.94 11.37 -5.30
N ALA A 19 -8.39 11.03 -4.08
CA ALA A 19 -7.54 11.06 -2.90
C ALA A 19 -6.34 10.11 -3.05
N GLY A 20 -6.59 8.88 -3.46
CA GLY A 20 -5.54 7.90 -3.73
C GLY A 20 -4.49 8.41 -4.70
N GLN A 21 -4.92 8.96 -5.84
CA GLN A 21 -4.02 9.51 -6.85
C GLN A 21 -3.17 10.67 -6.30
N ALA A 22 -3.79 11.63 -5.62
CA ALA A 22 -3.07 12.76 -5.04
C ALA A 22 -2.02 12.31 -4.02
N TYR A 23 -2.36 11.34 -3.17
CA TYR A 23 -1.39 10.73 -2.25
C TYR A 23 -0.26 10.01 -3.00
N GLY A 24 -0.59 9.17 -3.99
CA GLY A 24 0.39 8.43 -4.78
C GLY A 24 1.38 9.34 -5.50
N GLU A 25 0.93 10.48 -6.02
CA GLU A 25 1.77 11.49 -6.66
C GLU A 25 2.69 12.18 -5.65
N ALA A 26 2.15 12.67 -4.53
CA ALA A 26 2.91 13.36 -3.50
C ALA A 26 3.93 12.45 -2.79
N ALA A 27 3.55 11.18 -2.57
CA ALA A 27 4.37 10.19 -1.88
C ALA A 27 5.22 9.32 -2.82
N ARG A 28 5.23 9.60 -4.13
CA ARG A 28 5.82 8.71 -5.15
C ARG A 28 7.21 8.15 -4.78
N PRO A 29 8.20 8.96 -4.33
CA PRO A 29 9.51 8.41 -3.98
C PRO A 29 9.46 7.39 -2.82
N LEU A 30 8.57 7.60 -1.84
CA LEU A 30 8.39 6.70 -0.71
C LEU A 30 7.64 5.43 -1.12
N VAL A 31 6.61 5.57 -1.96
CA VAL A 31 5.82 4.45 -2.49
C VAL A 31 6.70 3.51 -3.31
N LEU A 32 7.51 4.05 -4.24
CA LEU A 32 8.41 3.26 -5.07
C LEU A 32 9.48 2.54 -4.22
N ARG A 33 10.06 3.24 -3.23
CA ARG A 33 10.99 2.61 -2.29
C ARG A 33 10.32 1.48 -1.49
N HIS A 34 9.06 1.66 -1.09
CA HIS A 34 8.34 0.60 -0.37
C HIS A 34 8.06 -0.60 -1.28
N HIS A 35 7.66 -0.35 -2.52
CA HIS A 35 7.43 -1.37 -3.54
C HIS A 35 8.70 -2.21 -3.75
N GLU A 36 9.86 -1.59 -3.96
CA GLU A 36 11.15 -2.27 -4.12
C GLU A 36 11.45 -3.23 -2.97
N LEU A 37 11.24 -2.78 -1.72
CA LEU A 37 11.45 -3.59 -0.53
C LEU A 37 10.52 -4.81 -0.50
N ILE A 38 9.25 -4.64 -0.87
CA ILE A 38 8.27 -5.74 -0.87
C ILE A 38 8.56 -6.74 -1.99
N VAL A 39 8.76 -6.28 -3.22
CA VAL A 39 8.93 -7.19 -4.38
C VAL A 39 10.26 -7.93 -4.34
N SER A 40 11.30 -7.38 -3.70
CA SER A 40 12.56 -8.11 -3.47
C SER A 40 12.40 -9.35 -2.60
N GLY A 41 11.33 -9.41 -1.78
CA GLY A 41 11.04 -10.51 -0.86
C GLY A 41 9.96 -11.49 -1.33
N LEU A 42 9.25 -11.19 -2.43
CA LEU A 42 8.12 -11.99 -2.93
C LEU A 42 8.42 -12.58 -4.31
N GLY A 43 7.86 -13.77 -4.60
CA GLY A 43 7.77 -14.28 -5.96
C GLY A 43 6.77 -13.45 -6.77
N PRO A 44 7.19 -12.64 -7.75
CA PRO A 44 6.39 -11.50 -8.23
C PRO A 44 5.17 -11.87 -9.06
N ALA A 45 5.07 -13.08 -9.61
CA ALA A 45 3.92 -13.51 -10.39
C ALA A 45 2.71 -13.87 -9.49
N ALA A 46 2.90 -14.82 -8.56
CA ALA A 46 1.83 -15.26 -7.66
C ALA A 46 1.32 -14.13 -6.74
N ALA A 47 2.20 -13.20 -6.35
CA ALA A 47 1.82 -12.03 -5.57
C ALA A 47 0.87 -11.10 -6.32
N ARG A 48 1.08 -10.91 -7.63
CA ARG A 48 0.23 -10.07 -8.48
C ARG A 48 -1.14 -10.67 -8.69
N ASP A 49 -1.21 -11.97 -8.99
CA ASP A 49 -2.49 -12.67 -9.16
C ASP A 49 -3.32 -12.58 -7.88
N ARG A 50 -2.70 -12.88 -6.74
CA ARG A 50 -3.35 -12.77 -5.43
C ARG A 50 -3.80 -11.34 -5.12
N ALA A 51 -2.99 -10.34 -5.47
CA ALA A 51 -3.35 -8.94 -5.30
C ALA A 51 -4.60 -8.55 -6.09
N MET A 52 -4.76 -9.10 -7.30
CA MET A 52 -5.96 -8.88 -8.10
C MET A 52 -7.20 -9.57 -7.54
N ASP A 53 -7.06 -10.77 -6.95
CA ASP A 53 -8.16 -11.42 -6.23
C ASP A 53 -8.67 -10.55 -5.07
N PHE A 54 -7.73 -9.99 -4.28
CA PHE A 54 -8.05 -9.07 -3.19
C PHE A 54 -8.72 -7.81 -3.71
N ARG A 55 -8.23 -7.23 -4.81
CA ARG A 55 -8.88 -6.08 -5.45
C ARG A 55 -10.35 -6.36 -5.74
N VAL A 56 -10.67 -7.49 -6.37
CA VAL A 56 -12.06 -7.87 -6.70
C VAL A 56 -12.89 -8.06 -5.41
N ALA A 57 -12.33 -8.73 -4.41
CA ALA A 57 -13.02 -8.94 -3.15
C ALA A 57 -13.30 -7.63 -2.40
N THR A 58 -12.34 -6.70 -2.37
CA THR A 58 -12.50 -5.38 -1.76
C THR A 58 -13.47 -4.52 -2.54
N GLU A 59 -13.41 -4.52 -3.87
CA GLU A 59 -14.35 -3.77 -4.73
C GLU A 59 -15.81 -4.16 -4.46
N ALA A 60 -16.07 -5.45 -4.18
CA ALA A 60 -17.40 -5.94 -3.88
C ALA A 60 -17.98 -5.47 -2.52
N VAL A 61 -17.14 -5.11 -1.55
CA VAL A 61 -17.57 -4.78 -0.18
C VAL A 61 -17.25 -3.34 0.26
N ALA A 62 -16.25 -2.73 -0.35
CA ALA A 62 -15.72 -1.41 -0.05
C ALA A 62 -15.20 -0.75 -1.34
N PRO A 63 -16.08 -0.41 -2.30
CA PRO A 63 -15.69 0.10 -3.62
C PRO A 63 -14.87 1.39 -3.54
N GLU A 64 -15.20 2.30 -2.60
CA GLU A 64 -14.45 3.54 -2.40
C GLU A 64 -13.01 3.29 -1.95
N LEU A 65 -12.79 2.30 -1.07
CA LEU A 65 -11.45 1.91 -0.64
C LEU A 65 -10.67 1.26 -1.79
N ALA A 66 -11.32 0.38 -2.57
CA ALA A 66 -10.68 -0.21 -3.74
C ALA A 66 -10.28 0.87 -4.76
N ALA A 67 -11.15 1.85 -4.97
CA ALA A 67 -10.89 2.99 -5.84
C ALA A 67 -9.72 3.85 -5.33
N GLU A 68 -9.64 4.11 -4.03
CA GLU A 68 -8.52 4.81 -3.41
C GLU A 68 -7.19 4.07 -3.61
N VAL A 69 -7.16 2.76 -3.36
CA VAL A 69 -5.95 1.94 -3.57
C VAL A 69 -5.52 1.92 -5.04
N ASP A 70 -6.46 1.78 -5.97
CA ASP A 70 -6.20 1.91 -7.41
C ASP A 70 -5.57 3.30 -7.72
N GLY A 71 -6.10 4.36 -7.12
CA GLY A 71 -5.58 5.72 -7.25
C GLY A 71 -4.14 5.86 -6.75
N VAL A 72 -3.81 5.27 -5.58
CA VAL A 72 -2.44 5.32 -5.04
C VAL A 72 -1.43 4.71 -6.02
N GLY A 73 -1.75 3.54 -6.59
CA GLY A 73 -0.92 2.90 -7.59
C GLY A 73 -0.73 3.78 -8.84
N GLU A 74 -1.83 4.34 -9.35
CA GLU A 74 -1.85 5.26 -10.49
C GLU A 74 -0.97 6.50 -10.26
N GLY A 75 -1.17 7.20 -9.14
CA GLY A 75 -0.40 8.40 -8.79
C GLY A 75 1.09 8.13 -8.62
N ALA A 76 1.45 6.94 -8.14
CA ALA A 76 2.84 6.50 -8.02
C ALA A 76 3.46 6.01 -9.34
N GLY A 77 2.66 5.80 -10.39
CA GLY A 77 3.10 5.24 -11.67
C GLY A 77 3.34 3.74 -11.65
N LEU A 78 2.64 3.02 -10.77
CA LEU A 78 2.70 1.55 -10.65
C LEU A 78 1.60 0.88 -11.48
N SER A 79 1.79 -0.41 -11.78
CA SER A 79 0.69 -1.23 -12.29
C SER A 79 -0.38 -1.42 -11.20
N ALA A 80 -1.63 -1.72 -11.59
CA ALA A 80 -2.70 -1.97 -10.62
C ALA A 80 -2.30 -3.05 -9.60
N ALA A 81 -1.77 -4.18 -10.08
CA ALA A 81 -1.32 -5.27 -9.20
C ALA A 81 -0.18 -4.82 -8.25
N ASP A 82 0.78 -4.04 -8.73
CA ASP A 82 1.88 -3.54 -7.90
C ASP A 82 1.41 -2.51 -6.86
N GLY A 83 0.41 -1.68 -7.18
CA GLY A 83 -0.24 -0.78 -6.23
C GLY A 83 -0.95 -1.54 -5.10
N TRP A 84 -1.66 -2.61 -5.45
CA TRP A 84 -2.34 -3.47 -4.47
C TRP A 84 -1.39 -4.28 -3.60
N ILE A 85 -0.23 -4.72 -4.13
CA ILE A 85 0.80 -5.42 -3.34
C ILE A 85 1.25 -4.60 -2.13
N LEU A 86 1.27 -3.26 -2.23
CA LEU A 86 1.67 -2.38 -1.13
C LEU A 86 0.71 -2.47 0.07
N GLN A 87 -0.58 -2.63 -0.18
CA GLN A 87 -1.61 -2.75 0.86
C GLN A 87 -1.62 -4.15 1.48
N LEU A 88 -1.26 -5.16 0.70
CA LEU A 88 -1.46 -6.57 1.04
C LEU A 88 -0.20 -7.24 1.58
N ARG A 89 0.76 -6.48 2.11
CA ARG A 89 2.05 -7.04 2.53
C ARG A 89 1.88 -8.21 3.51
N ALA A 90 1.02 -8.06 4.51
CA ALA A 90 0.83 -9.09 5.54
C ALA A 90 0.10 -10.32 4.98
N GLU A 91 -0.91 -10.09 4.15
CA GLU A 91 -1.75 -11.07 3.49
C GLU A 91 -0.95 -11.91 2.48
N LEU A 92 0.01 -11.29 1.78
CA LEU A 92 0.86 -11.95 0.78
C LEU A 92 2.05 -12.69 1.39
N THR A 93 2.53 -12.24 2.56
CA THR A 93 3.67 -12.87 3.25
C THR A 93 3.23 -13.84 4.35
N GLY A 94 1.92 -13.97 4.59
CA GLY A 94 1.36 -14.85 5.63
C GLY A 94 1.81 -14.48 7.04
N TRP A 95 2.03 -13.19 7.31
CA TRP A 95 2.59 -12.67 8.57
C TRP A 95 4.00 -13.21 8.92
N ASN A 96 4.68 -13.82 7.95
CA ASN A 96 6.01 -14.41 8.14
C ASN A 96 7.15 -13.40 7.96
N THR A 97 6.82 -12.14 7.67
CA THR A 97 7.73 -11.01 7.93
C THR A 97 7.83 -10.86 9.44
N ALA A 98 9.01 -10.63 10.00
CA ALA A 98 9.17 -10.24 11.41
C ALA A 98 8.13 -9.17 11.75
N ALA A 99 7.00 -9.57 12.34
CA ALA A 99 5.92 -8.66 12.64
C ALA A 99 6.53 -7.66 13.60
N PRO A 100 6.40 -6.34 13.38
CA PRO A 100 6.81 -5.39 14.38
C PRO A 100 5.97 -5.69 15.63
N GLU A 101 6.57 -6.34 16.61
CA GLU A 101 5.96 -6.49 17.93
C GLU A 101 5.66 -5.08 18.42
N CYS A 102 4.41 -4.84 18.81
CA CYS A 102 3.95 -3.54 19.27
C CYS A 102 3.29 -3.66 20.65
N SER A 103 3.44 -2.62 21.46
CA SER A 103 2.71 -2.44 22.71
C SER A 103 1.94 -1.14 22.63
N SER A 104 0.63 -1.20 22.86
CA SER A 104 -0.27 -0.06 22.83
C SER A 104 -0.89 0.12 24.22
N LEU A 105 -0.87 1.34 24.76
CA LEU A 105 -1.54 1.70 26.01
C LEU A 105 -2.63 2.74 25.69
N ALA A 106 -3.87 2.42 26.03
CA ALA A 106 -4.98 3.38 26.07
C ALA A 106 -5.32 3.63 27.55
N VAL A 107 -5.34 4.90 27.97
CA VAL A 107 -5.70 5.36 29.32
C VAL A 107 -6.99 6.16 29.30
#